data_AF-A0A250ID93-F1
#
_entry.id   AF-A0A250ID93-F1
#
_cell.length_a   1.000
_cell.length_b   1.000
_cell.length_c   1.000
_cell.angle_alpha   90.00
_cell.angle_beta   90.00
_cell.angle_gamma   90.00
#
_symmetry.space_group_name_H-M   'P 1'
#
loop_
_entity.id
_entity.type
_entity.pdbx_description
1 polymer ?
#
loop_
_entity_poly.entity_id
_entity_poly.type
_entity_poly.pdbx_seq_one_letter_code
_entity_poly.pdbx_strand_id
1 'polypeptide(L)'
;MHMTPEELRSRLQAAKQLQAGSARRIQAHRELAEQCPACVPNLLSLSRSLLLDRQDTGAQERFDEGEQALRLAVESSGEDASALVELAHFLDVVRDSPEEAEPLFAEAAQRASKLLEEAWAGWIGVLSQQEKFDAALELSSRAQRVFPDSELIAEATALVRQSAAREE
;
A
#
# COMPACT_ATOMS: atom_id res chain seq x y z
N MET A 1 -6.66 19.99 20.60
CA MET A 1 -6.10 20.70 19.43
C MET A 1 -5.91 19.67 18.33
N HIS A 2 -6.41 19.93 17.11
CA HIS A 2 -6.22 19.02 15.99
C HIS A 2 -4.81 19.22 15.41
N MET A 3 -4.09 18.12 15.19
CA MET A 3 -2.75 18.13 14.59
C MET A 3 -2.83 18.49 13.10
N THR A 4 -1.98 19.40 12.65
CA THR A 4 -1.91 19.76 11.22
C THR A 4 -1.21 18.66 10.41
N PRO A 5 -1.43 18.58 9.08
CA PRO A 5 -0.73 17.62 8.23
C PRO A 5 0.80 17.77 8.23
N GLU A 6 1.32 18.99 8.43
CA GLU A 6 2.77 19.23 8.53
C GLU A 6 3.35 18.73 9.85
N GLU A 7 2.67 19.01 10.96
CA GLU A 7 3.06 18.48 12.28
C GLU A 7 3.02 16.95 12.30
N LEU A 8 1.98 16.34 11.69
CA LEU A 8 1.87 14.88 11.57
C LEU A 8 3.06 14.30 10.81
N ARG A 9 3.40 14.87 9.65
CA ARG A 9 4.54 14.44 8.84
C ARG A 9 5.86 14.57 9.61
N SER A 10 6.07 15.71 10.27
CA SER A 10 7.28 15.98 11.07
C SER A 10 7.44 14.98 12.20
N ARG A 11 6.38 14.73 12.98
CA ARG A 11 6.42 13.77 14.09
C ARG A 11 6.58 12.33 13.62
N LEU A 12 5.90 11.94 12.54
CA LEU A 12 6.08 10.61 11.95
C LEU A 12 7.53 10.39 11.51
N GLN A 13 8.15 11.40 10.89
CA GLN A 13 9.55 11.35 10.49
C GLN A 13 10.49 11.27 11.70
N ALA A 14 10.25 12.07 12.74
CA ALA A 14 11.02 12.01 13.98
C ALA A 14 10.93 10.64 14.66
N ALA A 15 9.73 10.04 14.72
CA ALA A 15 9.55 8.69 15.28
C ALA A 15 10.33 7.63 14.48
N LYS A 16 10.33 7.72 13.13
CA LYS A 16 11.08 6.80 12.25
C LYS A 16 12.60 6.87 12.41
N GLN A 17 13.13 8.02 12.84
CA GLN A 17 14.57 8.21 13.10
C GLN A 17 15.03 7.61 14.44
N LEU A 18 14.11 7.28 15.34
CA LEU A 18 14.44 6.58 16.57
C LEU A 18 14.91 5.15 16.28
N GLN A 19 15.77 4.62 17.16
CA GLN A 19 16.30 3.27 17.04
C GLN A 19 15.17 2.24 16.91
N ALA A 20 15.26 1.36 15.91
CA ALA A 20 14.29 0.30 15.67
C ALA A 20 14.22 -0.64 16.89
N GLY A 21 13.00 -1.03 17.28
CA GLY A 21 12.75 -1.88 18.45
C GLY A 21 13.01 -1.21 19.80
N SER A 22 13.25 0.10 19.85
CA SER A 22 13.39 0.81 21.13
C SER A 22 12.02 1.21 21.71
N ALA A 23 11.89 1.14 23.03
CA ALA A 23 10.68 1.58 23.74
C ALA A 23 10.30 3.04 23.39
N ARG A 24 11.29 3.92 23.18
CA ARG A 24 11.06 5.32 22.79
C ARG A 24 10.37 5.42 21.42
N ARG A 25 10.74 4.55 20.47
CA ARG A 25 10.12 4.51 19.14
C ARG A 25 8.67 4.03 19.20
N ILE A 26 8.42 2.97 19.97
CA ILE A 26 7.06 2.43 20.19
C ILE A 26 6.19 3.50 20.82
N GLN A 27 6.67 4.15 21.89
CA GLN A 27 5.93 5.20 22.59
C GLN A 27 5.60 6.38 21.67
N ALA A 28 6.56 6.84 20.85
CA ALA A 28 6.30 7.91 19.88
C ALA A 28 5.21 7.53 18.86
N HIS A 29 5.19 6.28 18.40
CA HIS A 29 4.16 5.79 17.49
C HIS A 29 2.79 5.61 18.17
N ARG A 30 2.74 5.19 19.45
CA ARG A 30 1.50 5.12 20.25
C ARG A 30 0.89 6.49 20.44
N GLU A 31 1.68 7.48 20.87
CA GLU A 31 1.21 8.87 21.04
C GLU A 31 0.67 9.45 19.74
N LEU A 32 1.27 9.10 18.61
CA LEU A 32 0.77 9.48 17.29
C LEU A 32 -0.53 8.76 16.92
N ALA A 33 -0.69 7.49 17.26
CA ALA A 33 -1.91 6.73 17.01
C ALA A 33 -3.08 7.26 17.85
N GLU A 34 -2.84 7.65 19.11
CA GLU A 34 -3.85 8.28 19.96
C GLU A 34 -4.34 9.62 19.38
N GLN A 35 -3.44 10.42 18.81
CA GLN A 35 -3.76 11.74 18.27
C GLN A 35 -4.31 11.68 16.84
N CYS A 36 -3.95 10.65 16.07
CA CYS A 36 -4.36 10.44 14.69
C CYS A 36 -4.58 8.94 14.42
N PRO A 37 -5.72 8.38 14.86
CA PRO A 37 -5.97 6.94 14.79
C PRO A 37 -6.14 6.41 13.36
N ALA A 38 -6.44 7.28 12.38
CA ALA A 38 -6.56 6.91 10.98
C ALA A 38 -5.25 7.09 10.19
N CYS A 39 -4.12 7.44 10.83
CA CYS A 39 -2.85 7.60 10.15
C CYS A 39 -2.23 6.23 9.80
N VAL A 40 -2.65 5.66 8.67
CA VAL A 40 -2.18 4.36 8.17
C VAL A 40 -0.65 4.22 8.21
N PRO A 41 0.17 5.17 7.71
CA PRO A 41 1.63 5.04 7.77
C PRO A 41 2.18 4.94 9.19
N ASN A 42 1.53 5.57 10.19
CA ASN A 42 1.91 5.47 11.59
C ASN A 42 1.53 4.11 12.18
N LEU A 43 0.32 3.63 11.92
CA LEU A 43 -0.16 2.33 12.40
C LEU A 43 0.71 1.17 11.91
N LEU A 44 1.08 1.17 10.62
CA LEU A 44 2.02 0.19 10.06
C LEU A 44 3.40 0.29 10.73
N SER A 45 3.87 1.51 11.02
CA SER A 45 5.14 1.73 11.72
C SER A 45 5.09 1.30 13.19
N LEU A 46 3.95 1.46 13.85
CA LEU A 46 3.72 1.01 15.23
C LEU A 46 3.81 -0.52 15.30
N SER A 47 3.04 -1.22 14.46
CA SER A 47 3.04 -2.68 14.42
C SER A 47 4.44 -3.26 14.19
N ARG A 48 5.17 -2.75 13.18
CA ARG A 48 6.57 -3.14 12.94
C ARG A 48 7.50 -2.85 14.13
N SER A 49 7.28 -1.75 14.85
CA SER A 49 8.09 -1.40 16.01
C SER A 49 7.83 -2.34 17.19
N LEU A 50 6.58 -2.80 17.36
CA LEU A 50 6.19 -3.79 18.36
C LEU A 50 6.75 -5.18 18.07
N LEU A 51 6.80 -5.58 16.78
CA LEU A 51 7.45 -6.82 16.34
C LEU A 51 8.96 -6.83 16.59
N LEU A 52 9.62 -5.68 16.38
CA LEU A 52 11.08 -5.54 16.55
C LEU A 52 11.50 -5.26 17.99
N ASP A 53 10.56 -5.12 18.92
CA ASP A 53 10.89 -4.86 20.32
C ASP A 53 11.71 -6.01 20.90
N ARG A 54 12.88 -5.65 21.44
CA ARG A 54 13.89 -6.58 21.94
C ARG A 54 13.67 -6.96 23.39
N GLN A 55 12.63 -6.44 24.03
CA GLN A 55 12.27 -6.82 25.38
C GLN A 55 11.50 -8.14 25.37
N ASP A 56 12.07 -9.19 25.96
CA ASP A 56 11.48 -10.54 26.02
C ASP A 56 10.21 -10.64 26.89
N THR A 57 9.87 -9.58 27.62
CA THR A 57 8.69 -9.54 28.47
C THR A 57 7.46 -9.03 27.70
N GLY A 58 6.33 -9.72 27.84
CA GLY A 58 5.03 -9.25 27.30
C GLY A 58 4.88 -9.38 25.78
N ALA A 59 5.55 -10.36 25.15
CA ALA A 59 5.47 -10.56 23.69
C ALA A 59 4.04 -10.70 23.17
N GLN A 60 3.16 -11.42 23.90
CA GLN A 60 1.77 -11.59 23.51
C GLN A 60 1.00 -10.26 23.50
N GLU A 61 1.11 -9.45 24.55
CA GLU A 61 0.45 -8.14 24.63
C GLU A 61 0.94 -7.21 23.50
N ARG A 62 2.23 -7.27 23.17
CA ARG A 62 2.81 -6.52 22.04
C ARG A 62 2.29 -6.99 20.70
N PHE A 63 2.11 -8.30 20.51
CA PHE A 63 1.52 -8.86 19.30
C PHE A 63 0.04 -8.50 19.18
N ASP A 64 -0.72 -8.56 20.28
CA ASP A 64 -2.13 -8.16 20.30
C ASP A 64 -2.28 -6.68 19.93
N GLU A 65 -1.43 -5.80 20.46
CA GLU A 65 -1.40 -4.38 20.08
C GLU A 65 -0.96 -4.18 18.62
N GLY A 66 0.06 -4.90 18.18
CA GLY A 66 0.57 -4.83 16.80
C GLY A 66 -0.47 -5.26 15.78
N GLU A 67 -1.26 -6.28 16.10
CA GLU A 67 -2.39 -6.73 15.31
C GLU A 67 -3.51 -5.70 15.29
N GLN A 68 -3.87 -5.14 16.45
CA GLN A 68 -4.89 -4.09 16.53
C GLN A 68 -4.53 -2.88 15.67
N ALA A 69 -3.25 -2.47 15.69
CA ALA A 69 -2.76 -1.40 14.82
C ALA A 69 -2.91 -1.74 13.33
N LEU A 70 -2.62 -2.99 12.92
CA LEU A 70 -2.79 -3.44 11.53
C LEU A 70 -4.26 -3.50 11.11
N ARG A 71 -5.16 -3.98 11.97
CA ARG A 71 -6.60 -4.00 11.70
C ARG A 71 -7.15 -2.58 11.51
N LEU A 72 -6.79 -1.63 12.39
CA LEU A 72 -7.12 -0.22 12.22
C LEU A 72 -6.52 0.38 10.94
N ALA A 73 -5.33 -0.08 10.53
CA ALA A 73 -4.70 0.38 9.30
C ALA A 73 -5.50 -0.05 8.08
N VAL A 74 -6.00 -1.30 8.06
CA VAL A 74 -6.88 -1.82 7.01
C VAL A 74 -8.20 -1.04 6.97
N GLU A 75 -8.82 -0.79 8.12
CA GLU A 75 -10.06 0.01 8.20
C GLU A 75 -9.88 1.44 7.66
N SER A 76 -8.67 1.99 7.79
CA SER A 76 -8.35 3.37 7.39
C SER A 76 -7.70 3.49 6.01
N SER A 77 -7.40 2.38 5.32
CA SER A 77 -6.59 2.40 4.08
C SER A 77 -7.37 2.68 2.80
N GLY A 78 -8.71 2.69 2.86
CA GLY A 78 -9.53 2.84 1.65
C GLY A 78 -9.21 1.74 0.64
N GLU A 79 -8.85 2.10 -0.59
CA GLU A 79 -8.46 1.17 -1.67
C GLU A 79 -6.97 0.73 -1.60
N ASP A 80 -6.18 1.27 -0.69
CA ASP A 80 -4.76 0.91 -0.57
C ASP A 80 -4.60 -0.52 -0.05
N ALA A 81 -3.85 -1.33 -0.80
CA ALA A 81 -3.59 -2.75 -0.54
C ALA A 81 -2.51 -3.02 0.51
N SER A 82 -1.66 -2.03 0.83
CA SER A 82 -0.47 -2.23 1.67
C SER A 82 -0.81 -2.71 3.08
N ALA A 83 -1.85 -2.15 3.70
CA ALA A 83 -2.27 -2.54 5.05
C ALA A 83 -2.80 -3.98 5.10
N LEU A 84 -3.50 -4.43 4.05
CA LEU A 84 -3.98 -5.81 3.93
C LEU A 84 -2.81 -6.79 3.84
N VAL A 85 -1.79 -6.49 3.02
CA VAL A 85 -0.57 -7.32 2.90
C VAL A 85 0.15 -7.44 4.25
N GLU A 86 0.29 -6.34 4.99
CA GLU A 86 0.96 -6.37 6.29
C GLU A 86 0.17 -7.14 7.35
N LEU A 87 -1.16 -6.99 7.39
CA LEU A 87 -2.01 -7.79 8.29
C LEU A 87 -1.96 -9.28 7.92
N ALA A 88 -2.01 -9.61 6.62
CA ALA A 88 -1.94 -10.98 6.16
C ALA A 88 -0.62 -11.66 6.57
N HIS A 89 0.52 -10.99 6.36
CA HIS A 89 1.81 -11.50 6.82
C HIS A 89 1.88 -11.66 8.35
N PHE A 90 1.28 -10.74 9.09
CA PHE A 90 1.23 -10.86 10.55
C PHE A 90 0.43 -12.10 10.98
N LEU A 91 -0.75 -12.32 10.40
CA LEU A 91 -1.59 -13.49 10.73
C LEU A 91 -0.93 -14.81 10.33
N ASP A 92 -0.32 -14.87 9.15
CA ASP A 92 0.42 -16.04 8.67
C ASP A 92 1.63 -16.37 9.57
N VAL A 93 2.49 -15.39 9.84
CA VAL A 93 3.80 -15.64 10.48
C VAL A 93 3.75 -15.57 12.00
N VAL A 94 2.97 -14.63 12.56
CA VAL A 94 2.95 -14.35 14.01
C VAL A 94 1.83 -15.10 14.71
N ARG A 95 0.70 -15.31 14.02
CA ARG A 95 -0.44 -16.05 14.57
C ARG A 95 -0.53 -17.50 14.11
N ASP A 96 0.26 -17.90 13.10
CA ASP A 96 0.19 -19.23 12.49
C ASP A 96 -1.25 -19.52 11.98
N SER A 97 -1.88 -18.51 11.37
CA SER A 97 -3.27 -18.52 10.90
C SER A 97 -3.35 -18.23 9.39
N PRO A 98 -2.82 -19.11 8.53
CA PRO A 98 -2.84 -18.92 7.08
C PRO A 98 -4.26 -18.82 6.50
N GLU A 99 -5.24 -19.46 7.13
CA GLU A 99 -6.66 -19.39 6.75
C GLU A 99 -7.27 -18.00 6.92
N GLU A 100 -6.77 -17.20 7.88
CA GLU A 100 -7.18 -15.80 8.03
C GLU A 100 -6.37 -14.87 7.12
N ALA A 101 -5.12 -15.24 6.80
CA ALA A 101 -4.23 -14.45 5.95
C ALA A 101 -4.59 -14.52 4.46
N GLU A 102 -4.99 -15.68 3.95
CA GLU A 102 -5.32 -15.90 2.53
C GLU A 102 -6.32 -14.90 1.95
N PRO A 103 -7.52 -14.68 2.56
CA PRO A 103 -8.49 -13.74 1.99
C PRO A 103 -7.96 -12.31 1.94
N LEU A 104 -7.09 -11.91 2.89
CA LEU A 104 -6.46 -10.59 2.89
C LEU A 104 -5.45 -10.44 1.76
N PHE A 105 -4.64 -11.46 1.48
CA PHE A 105 -3.74 -11.46 0.32
C PHE A 105 -4.51 -11.40 -1.00
N ALA A 106 -5.60 -12.17 -1.12
CA ALA A 106 -6.44 -12.17 -2.31
C ALA A 106 -7.06 -10.79 -2.57
N GLU A 107 -7.62 -10.15 -1.53
CA GLU A 107 -8.18 -8.80 -1.62
C GLU A 107 -7.10 -7.76 -1.97
N ALA A 108 -5.94 -7.83 -1.31
CA ALA A 108 -4.82 -6.94 -1.60
C ALA A 108 -4.36 -7.05 -3.06
N ALA A 109 -4.26 -8.27 -3.59
CA ALA A 109 -3.92 -8.53 -4.98
C ALA A 109 -4.97 -7.93 -5.92
N GLN A 110 -6.26 -8.10 -5.63
CA GLN A 110 -7.34 -7.54 -6.44
C GLN A 110 -7.26 -6.00 -6.50
N ARG A 111 -7.09 -5.33 -5.36
CA ARG A 111 -6.96 -3.86 -5.27
C ARG A 111 -5.73 -3.36 -6.02
N ALA A 112 -4.58 -4.03 -5.85
CA ALA A 112 -3.34 -3.68 -6.55
C ALA A 112 -3.47 -3.87 -8.06
N SER A 113 -4.12 -4.93 -8.53
CA SER A 113 -4.38 -5.18 -9.95
C SER A 113 -5.24 -4.10 -10.59
N LYS A 114 -6.32 -3.67 -9.92
CA LYS A 114 -7.18 -2.58 -10.40
C LYS A 114 -6.40 -1.26 -10.54
N LEU A 115 -5.62 -0.90 -9.52
CA LEU A 115 -4.79 0.31 -9.57
C LEU A 115 -3.74 0.23 -10.69
N LEU A 116 -3.14 -0.94 -10.91
CA LEU A 116 -2.16 -1.15 -11.98
C LEU A 116 -2.81 -1.00 -13.37
N GLU A 117 -4.00 -1.56 -13.56
CA GLU A 117 -4.78 -1.42 -14.79
C GLU A 117 -5.03 0.07 -15.13
N GLU A 118 -5.56 0.82 -14.17
CA GLU A 118 -5.84 2.26 -14.31
C GLU A 118 -4.56 3.05 -14.63
N ALA A 119 -3.47 2.79 -13.89
CA ALA A 119 -2.18 3.45 -14.09
C ALA A 119 -1.59 3.16 -15.48
N TRP A 120 -1.68 1.91 -15.96
CA TRP A 120 -1.18 1.53 -17.27
C TRP A 120 -2.01 2.15 -18.39
N ALA A 121 -3.34 2.15 -18.29
CA ALA A 121 -4.19 2.82 -19.26
C ALA A 121 -3.86 4.32 -19.38
N GLY A 122 -3.73 5.01 -18.25
CA GLY A 122 -3.34 6.42 -18.21
C GLY A 122 -1.95 6.65 -18.79
N TRP A 123 -0.98 5.79 -18.47
CA TRP A 123 0.38 5.91 -18.98
C TRP A 123 0.45 5.69 -20.51
N ILE A 124 -0.27 4.71 -21.04
CA ILE A 124 -0.43 4.50 -22.49
C ILE A 124 -0.97 5.78 -23.14
N GLY A 125 -2.03 6.37 -22.58
CA GLY A 125 -2.61 7.61 -23.10
C GLY A 125 -1.63 8.79 -23.09
N VAL A 126 -0.88 8.98 -22.00
CA VAL A 126 0.12 10.04 -21.89
C VAL A 126 1.30 9.84 -22.84
N LEU A 127 1.75 8.60 -23.07
CA LEU A 127 2.77 8.30 -24.06
C LEU A 127 2.28 8.64 -25.48
N SER A 128 1.02 8.30 -25.78
CA SER A 128 0.40 8.64 -27.07
C SER A 128 0.35 10.14 -27.32
N GLN A 129 0.00 10.94 -26.31
CA GLN A 129 -0.06 12.40 -26.42
C GLN A 129 1.32 13.05 -26.63
N GLN A 130 2.38 12.36 -26.21
CA GLN A 130 3.77 12.78 -26.43
C GLN A 130 4.36 12.21 -27.72
N GLU A 131 3.53 11.62 -28.60
CA GLU A 131 3.95 10.99 -29.87
C GLU A 131 4.97 9.85 -29.66
N LYS A 132 5.04 9.29 -28.45
CA LYS A 132 5.92 8.16 -28.10
C LYS A 132 5.23 6.84 -28.42
N PHE A 133 4.82 6.66 -29.69
CA PHE A 133 3.95 5.56 -30.11
C PHE A 133 4.57 4.18 -29.90
N ASP A 134 5.86 3.99 -30.18
CA ASP A 134 6.54 2.71 -29.95
C ASP A 134 6.47 2.27 -28.49
N ALA A 135 6.76 3.19 -27.56
CA ALA A 135 6.69 2.93 -26.12
C ALA A 135 5.24 2.68 -25.68
N ALA A 136 4.28 3.41 -26.22
CA ALA A 136 2.86 3.23 -25.93
C ALA A 136 2.35 1.86 -26.40
N LEU A 137 2.76 1.41 -27.60
CA LEU A 137 2.40 0.10 -28.14
C LEU A 137 3.08 -1.05 -27.40
N GLU A 138 4.34 -0.89 -26.96
CA GLU A 138 5.01 -1.88 -26.12
C GLU A 138 4.28 -2.05 -24.78
N LEU A 139 3.97 -0.93 -24.12
CA LEU A 139 3.22 -0.96 -22.86
C LEU A 139 1.82 -1.55 -23.05
N SER A 140 1.12 -1.21 -24.14
CA SER A 140 -0.18 -1.79 -24.49
C SER A 140 -0.13 -3.32 -24.63
N SER A 141 0.89 -3.85 -25.31
CA SER A 141 1.09 -5.30 -25.46
C SER A 141 1.35 -6.01 -24.13
N ARG A 142 2.06 -5.35 -23.20
CA ARG A 142 2.23 -5.86 -21.84
C ARG A 142 0.91 -5.82 -21.07
N ALA A 143 0.18 -4.72 -21.16
CA ALA A 143 -1.09 -4.53 -20.47
C ALA A 143 -2.15 -5.55 -20.89
N GLN A 144 -2.30 -5.80 -22.19
CA GLN A 144 -3.26 -6.79 -22.71
C GLN A 144 -2.95 -8.23 -22.29
N ARG A 145 -1.69 -8.56 -21.94
CA ARG A 145 -1.34 -9.88 -21.39
C ARG A 145 -1.72 -10.02 -19.92
N VAL A 146 -1.69 -8.92 -19.17
CA VAL A 146 -2.02 -8.91 -17.73
C VAL A 146 -3.53 -8.72 -17.53
N PHE A 147 -4.15 -7.90 -18.38
CA PHE A 147 -5.56 -7.51 -18.33
C PHE A 147 -6.24 -7.78 -19.69
N PRO A 148 -6.39 -9.06 -20.09
CA PRO A 148 -6.93 -9.41 -21.41
C PRO A 148 -8.37 -8.91 -21.63
N ASP A 149 -9.15 -8.83 -20.56
CA ASP A 149 -10.57 -8.44 -20.61
C ASP A 149 -10.80 -6.96 -20.22
N SER A 150 -9.73 -6.16 -20.10
CA SER A 150 -9.84 -4.74 -19.74
C SER A 150 -10.30 -3.89 -20.92
N GLU A 151 -11.52 -3.35 -20.81
CA GLU A 151 -12.04 -2.35 -21.74
C GLU A 151 -11.18 -1.08 -21.73
N LEU A 152 -10.73 -0.65 -20.55
CA LEU A 152 -9.92 0.55 -20.37
C LEU A 152 -8.57 0.45 -21.11
N ILE A 153 -7.88 -0.69 -21.01
CA ILE A 153 -6.63 -0.94 -21.74
C ILE A 153 -6.91 -1.07 -23.25
N ALA A 154 -8.01 -1.71 -23.64
CA ALA A 154 -8.38 -1.85 -25.05
C ALA A 154 -8.64 -0.50 -25.72
N GLU A 155 -9.37 0.40 -25.05
CA GLU A 155 -9.63 1.76 -25.52
C GLU A 155 -8.34 2.58 -25.65
N ALA A 156 -7.49 2.58 -24.61
CA ALA A 156 -6.21 3.29 -24.65
C ALA A 156 -5.31 2.80 -25.81
N THR A 157 -5.28 1.48 -26.03
CA THR A 157 -4.52 0.87 -27.13
C THR A 157 -5.07 1.26 -28.51
N ALA A 158 -6.40 1.29 -28.67
CA ALA A 158 -7.04 1.67 -29.93
C ALA A 158 -6.72 3.13 -30.31
N LEU A 159 -6.71 4.03 -29.32
CA LEU A 159 -6.34 5.44 -29.53
C LEU A 159 -4.88 5.57 -30.00
N VAL A 160 -3.94 4.85 -29.38
CA VAL A 160 -2.52 4.86 -29.81
C VAL A 160 -2.40 4.44 -31.27
N ARG A 161 -3.03 3.32 -31.66
CA ARG A 161 -2.97 2.80 -33.04
C ARG A 161 -3.55 3.79 -34.03
N GLN A 162 -4.64 4.46 -33.69
CA GLN A 162 -5.25 5.48 -34.55
C GLN A 162 -4.34 6.70 -34.71
N SER A 163 -3.69 7.15 -33.64
CA SER A 163 -2.79 8.31 -33.69
C SER A 163 -1.52 8.01 -34.49
N ALA A 164 -0.88 6.86 -34.26
CA ALA A 164 0.32 6.45 -34.99
C ALA A 164 0.06 6.37 -36.51
N ALA A 165 -1.08 5.80 -36.91
CA ALA A 165 -1.46 5.68 -38.33
C ALA A 165 -1.80 7.02 -39.01
N ARG A 166 -1.95 8.13 -38.26
CA ARG A 166 -2.17 9.47 -38.81
C ARG A 166 -0.88 10.24 -39.03
N GLU A 167 0.23 9.79 -38.46
CA GLU A 167 1.56 10.42 -38.62
C GLU A 167 2.42 9.75 -39.70
N GLU A 168 2.02 8.58 -40.19
CA GLU A 168 2.59 7.90 -41.37
C GLU A 168 2.03 8.47 -42.70
#